data_AF-A0A961YBQ1-F1
#
_entry.id   AF-A0A961YBQ1-F1
#
_cell.length_a   1.000
_cell.length_b   1.000
_cell.length_c   1.000
_cell.angle_alpha   90.00
_cell.angle_beta   90.00
_cell.angle_gamma   90.00
#
_symmetry.space_group_name_H-M   'P 1'
#
loop_
_entity.id
_entity.type
_entity.pdbx_description
1 polymer ?
#
loop_
_entity_poly.entity_id
_entity_poly.type
_entity_poly.pdbx_seq_one_letter_code
_entity_poly.pdbx_strand_id
1 'polypeptide(L)'
;MQAFMRGALCNTLVCLAVWLTIAARTVTGKILAIIWPIAGFVLLGFEHSVANMYLIPQGMFAGAAVGFGGFAHNLVFVTLGNILGGAGGVALSYRLAYGPRA
;
A
#
# COMPACT_ATOMS: atom_id res chain seq x y z
N MET A 1 -0.36 -4.11 -16.24
CA MET A 1 -1.64 -3.86 -15.53
C MET A 1 -1.68 -4.50 -14.14
N GLN A 2 -1.27 -5.76 -13.98
CA GLN A 2 -1.38 -6.47 -12.69
C GLN A 2 -0.66 -5.77 -11.52
N ALA A 3 0.60 -5.35 -11.70
CA ALA A 3 1.37 -4.63 -10.66
C ALA A 3 0.70 -3.31 -10.24
N PHE A 4 0.07 -2.60 -11.18
CA PHE A 4 -0.66 -1.37 -10.91
C PHE A 4 -1.91 -1.61 -10.04
N MET A 5 -2.73 -2.62 -10.37
CA MET A 5 -3.89 -2.98 -9.54
C MET A 5 -3.50 -3.51 -8.16
N ARG A 6 -2.47 -4.35 -8.10
CA ARG A 6 -1.89 -4.81 -6.82
C ARG A 6 -1.41 -3.63 -5.97
N GLY A 7 -0.78 -2.64 -6.60
CA GLY A 7 -0.39 -1.39 -5.95
C GLY A 7 -1.59 -0.59 -5.43
N ALA A 8 -2.64 -0.44 -6.23
CA ALA A 8 -3.83 0.30 -5.81
C ALA A 8 -4.50 -0.33 -4.60
N LEU A 9 -4.75 -1.64 -4.63
CA LEU A 9 -5.38 -2.34 -3.52
C LEU A 9 -4.48 -2.36 -2.27
N CYS A 10 -3.16 -2.48 -2.46
CA CYS A 10 -2.20 -2.38 -1.35
C CYS A 10 -2.36 -1.06 -0.59
N ASN A 11 -2.29 0.07 -1.29
CA ASN A 11 -2.21 1.35 -0.60
C ASN A 11 -3.58 1.82 -0.07
N THR A 12 -4.68 1.31 -0.61
CA THR A 12 -6.00 1.44 0.04
C THR A 12 -5.99 0.84 1.45
N LEU A 13 -5.42 -0.36 1.63
CA LEU A 13 -5.31 -1.01 2.93
C LEU A 13 -4.28 -0.32 3.85
N VAL A 14 -3.17 0.15 3.30
CA VAL A 14 -2.17 0.93 4.07
C VAL A 14 -2.79 2.24 4.59
N CYS A 15 -3.48 3.00 3.74
CA CYS A 15 -4.16 4.22 4.17
C CYS A 15 -5.29 3.93 5.16
N LEU A 16 -5.97 2.79 5.06
CA LEU A 16 -6.94 2.34 6.06
C LEU A 16 -6.27 2.06 7.41
N ALA A 17 -5.12 1.38 7.44
CA ALA A 17 -4.36 1.16 8.68
C ALA A 17 -3.96 2.48 9.35
N VAL A 18 -3.48 3.45 8.55
CA VAL A 18 -3.14 4.79 9.05
C VAL A 18 -4.38 5.50 9.60
N TRP A 19 -5.53 5.41 8.91
CA TRP A 19 -6.76 6.00 9.39
C TRP A 19 -7.23 5.38 10.73
N LEU A 20 -7.24 4.04 10.81
CA LEU A 20 -7.64 3.31 12.02
C LEU A 20 -6.72 3.61 13.21
N THR A 21 -5.42 3.78 12.99
CA THR A 21 -4.47 4.15 14.05
C THR A 21 -4.67 5.57 14.56
N ILE A 22 -5.08 6.51 13.70
CA ILE A 22 -5.45 7.87 14.11
C ILE A 22 -6.75 7.85 14.95
N ALA A 23 -7.70 6.98 14.60
CA ALA A 23 -8.96 6.83 15.33
C ALA A 23 -8.79 6.13 16.70
N ALA A 24 -7.82 5.21 16.83
CA ALA A 24 -7.60 4.44 18.04
C ALA A 24 -7.06 5.27 19.22
N ARG A 25 -7.61 5.03 20.42
CA ARG A 25 -7.26 5.77 21.66
C ARG A 25 -6.24 5.07 22.55
N THR A 26 -5.95 3.80 22.30
CA THR A 26 -4.99 3.00 23.09
C THR A 26 -3.87 2.49 22.20
N VAL A 27 -2.70 2.21 22.80
CA VAL A 27 -1.56 1.63 22.09
C VAL A 27 -1.94 0.28 21.50
N THR A 28 -2.59 -0.60 22.27
CA THR A 28 -3.08 -1.89 21.78
C THR A 28 -4.02 -1.73 20.58
N GLY A 29 -4.93 -0.76 20.62
CA GLY A 29 -5.82 -0.46 19.51
C GLY A 29 -5.07 -0.05 18.24
N LYS A 30 -4.03 0.77 18.37
CA LYS A 30 -3.16 1.17 17.24
C LYS A 30 -2.40 -0.02 16.67
N ILE A 31 -1.88 -0.90 17.51
CA ILE A 31 -1.19 -2.13 17.06
C ILE A 31 -2.14 -3.00 16.25
N LEU A 32 -3.34 -3.30 16.78
CA LEU A 32 -4.33 -4.13 16.08
C LEU A 32 -4.84 -3.48 14.79
N ALA A 33 -4.98 -2.16 14.77
CA ALA A 33 -5.35 -1.39 13.58
C ALA A 33 -4.32 -1.49 12.43
N ILE A 34 -3.05 -1.77 12.74
CA ILE A 34 -1.99 -1.98 11.74
C ILE A 34 -1.91 -3.45 11.32
N ILE A 35 -1.96 -4.37 12.28
CA ILE A 35 -1.71 -5.80 12.04
C ILE A 35 -2.63 -6.36 10.95
N TRP A 36 -3.95 -6.11 11.05
CA TRP A 36 -4.91 -6.76 10.16
C TRP A 36 -4.84 -6.25 8.71
N PRO A 37 -4.84 -4.94 8.43
CA PRO A 37 -4.73 -4.48 7.04
C PRO A 37 -3.39 -4.83 6.41
N ILE A 38 -2.28 -4.78 7.17
CA ILE A 38 -0.95 -5.14 6.65
C ILE A 38 -0.88 -6.63 6.35
N ALA A 39 -1.30 -7.49 7.30
CA ALA A 39 -1.35 -8.93 7.06
C ALA A 39 -2.23 -9.27 5.85
N GLY A 40 -3.38 -8.60 5.71
CA GLY A 40 -4.29 -8.77 4.58
C GLY A 40 -3.63 -8.50 3.23
N PHE A 41 -2.97 -7.35 3.04
CA PHE A 41 -2.37 -7.05 1.75
C PHE A 41 -1.17 -7.98 1.43
N VAL A 42 -0.40 -8.36 2.45
CA VAL A 42 0.73 -9.29 2.30
C VAL A 42 0.24 -10.68 1.88
N LEU A 43 -0.79 -11.22 2.56
CA LEU A 43 -1.38 -12.52 2.24
C LEU A 43 -2.01 -12.56 0.85
N LEU A 44 -2.61 -11.44 0.42
CA LEU A 44 -3.21 -11.31 -0.91
C LEU A 44 -2.17 -11.07 -2.03
N GLY A 45 -0.89 -10.93 -1.68
CA GLY A 45 0.19 -10.69 -2.65
C GLY A 45 0.09 -9.34 -3.34
N PHE A 46 -0.41 -8.33 -2.63
CA PHE A 46 -0.41 -6.94 -3.11
C PHE A 46 0.98 -6.31 -2.95
N GLU A 47 1.23 -5.26 -3.73
CA GLU A 47 2.57 -4.69 -3.86
C GLU A 47 2.65 -3.28 -3.28
N HIS A 48 3.62 -3.06 -2.39
CA HIS A 48 3.89 -1.75 -1.81
C HIS A 48 5.23 -1.25 -2.35
N SER A 49 5.25 -0.05 -2.94
CA SER A 49 6.44 0.48 -3.60
C SER A 49 7.64 0.56 -2.64
N VAL A 50 7.41 1.04 -1.41
CA VAL A 50 8.45 1.14 -0.38
C VAL A 50 8.96 -0.24 0.07
N ALA A 51 8.07 -1.23 0.19
CA ALA A 51 8.50 -2.59 0.48
C ALA A 51 9.32 -3.18 -0.67
N ASN A 52 8.94 -2.91 -1.92
CA ASN A 52 9.63 -3.38 -3.11
C ASN A 52 11.02 -2.73 -3.27
N MET A 53 11.22 -1.49 -2.80
CA MET A 53 12.54 -0.84 -2.71
C MET A 53 13.51 -1.61 -1.81
N TYR A 54 13.00 -2.40 -0.85
CA TYR A 54 13.82 -3.26 0.01
C TYR A 54 13.88 -4.71 -0.51
N LEU A 55 12.72 -5.32 -0.78
CA LEU A 55 12.61 -6.75 -1.09
C LEU A 55 13.23 -7.12 -2.44
N ILE A 56 13.07 -6.29 -3.48
CA ILE A 56 13.62 -6.61 -4.81
C ILE A 56 15.15 -6.57 -4.78
N PRO A 57 15.82 -5.52 -4.25
CA PRO A 57 17.28 -5.54 -4.10
C PRO A 57 17.80 -6.70 -3.25
N GLN A 58 17.12 -7.04 -2.16
CA GLN A 58 17.48 -8.23 -1.37
C GLN A 58 17.38 -9.52 -2.19
N GLY A 59 16.32 -9.67 -2.99
CA GLY A 59 16.19 -10.79 -3.93
C GLY A 59 17.31 -10.82 -4.97
N MET A 60 17.71 -9.66 -5.52
CA MET A 60 18.82 -9.55 -6.47
C MET A 60 20.14 -9.98 -5.82
N PHE A 61 20.42 -9.56 -4.59
CA PHE A 61 21.60 -10.01 -3.83
C PHE A 61 21.58 -11.51 -3.52
N ALA A 62 20.39 -12.10 -3.36
CA ALA A 62 20.18 -13.53 -3.20
C ALA A 62 20.22 -14.32 -4.53
N GLY A 63 20.49 -13.67 -5.66
CA GLY A 63 20.63 -14.31 -6.97
C GLY A 63 19.37 -14.35 -7.83
N ALA A 64 18.32 -13.60 -7.50
CA ALA A 64 17.15 -13.47 -8.36
C ALA A 64 17.52 -12.81 -9.70
N ALA A 65 17.02 -13.37 -10.80
CA ALA A 65 17.26 -12.88 -12.16
C ALA A 65 16.42 -11.63 -12.50
N VAL A 66 16.44 -10.62 -11.63
CA VAL A 66 15.76 -9.34 -11.83
C VAL A 66 16.80 -8.28 -12.19
N GLY A 67 16.77 -7.79 -13.42
CA GLY A 67 17.61 -6.67 -13.84
C GLY A 67 17.09 -5.33 -13.31
N PHE A 68 17.95 -4.30 -13.32
CA PHE A 68 17.58 -2.94 -12.91
C PHE A 68 16.37 -2.38 -13.69
N GLY A 69 16.24 -2.73 -14.98
CA GLY A 69 15.06 -2.36 -15.78
C GLY A 69 13.76 -2.99 -15.26
N GLY A 70 13.80 -4.25 -14.81
CA GLY A 70 12.64 -4.93 -14.22
C GLY A 70 12.26 -4.34 -12.87
N PHE A 71 13.27 -4.00 -12.06
CA PHE A 71 13.09 -3.27 -10.79
C PHE A 71 12.43 -1.90 -11.01
N ALA A 72 12.96 -1.09 -11.93
CA ALA A 72 12.42 0.23 -12.24
C ALA A 72 10.99 0.15 -12.79
N HIS A 73 10.73 -0.80 -13.70
CA HIS A 73 9.39 -1.03 -14.25
C HIS A 73 8.39 -1.41 -13.14
N ASN A 74 8.77 -2.32 -12.24
CA ASN A 74 7.94 -2.66 -11.08
C ASN A 74 7.63 -1.42 -10.23
N LEU A 75 8.67 -0.68 -9.83
CA LEU A 75 8.51 0.50 -8.97
C LEU A 75 7.60 1.55 -9.58
N VAL A 76 7.74 1.85 -10.87
CA VAL A 76 6.90 2.86 -11.54
C VAL A 76 5.43 2.45 -11.48
N PHE A 77 5.10 1.23 -11.89
CA PHE A 77 3.70 0.78 -11.92
C PHE A 77 3.10 0.60 -10.53
N VAL A 78 3.86 0.08 -9.57
CA VAL A 78 3.40 -0.09 -8.19
C VAL A 78 3.23 1.27 -7.51
N THR A 79 4.13 2.23 -7.75
CA THR A 79 4.02 3.58 -7.17
C THR A 79 2.79 4.31 -7.73
N LEU A 80 2.56 4.26 -9.04
CA LEU A 80 1.35 4.82 -9.64
C LEU A 80 0.10 4.15 -9.07
N GLY A 81 0.14 2.84 -8.88
CA GLY A 81 -0.93 2.09 -8.22
C GLY A 81 -1.16 2.58 -6.80
N ASN A 82 -0.10 2.68 -5.99
CA ASN A 82 -0.18 3.15 -4.61
C ASN A 82 -0.76 4.57 -4.53
N ILE A 83 -0.37 5.49 -5.42
CA ILE A 83 -0.94 6.85 -5.50
C ILE A 83 -2.46 6.77 -5.73
N LEU A 84 -2.90 5.98 -6.72
CA LEU A 84 -4.33 5.77 -6.99
C LEU A 84 -5.06 5.19 -5.78
N GLY A 85 -4.51 4.15 -5.14
CA GLY A 85 -5.11 3.49 -3.99
C GLY A 85 -5.24 4.41 -2.78
N GLY A 86 -4.22 5.22 -2.50
CA GLY A 86 -4.24 6.16 -1.39
C GLY A 86 -5.24 7.30 -1.61
N ALA A 87 -5.24 7.90 -2.80
CA ALA A 87 -6.15 8.99 -3.14
C ALA A 87 -7.60 8.51 -3.31
N GLY A 88 -7.81 7.40 -4.01
CA GLY A 88 -9.13 6.86 -4.36
C GLY A 88 -9.77 5.98 -3.28
N GLY A 89 -8.99 5.50 -2.31
CA GLY A 89 -9.48 4.69 -1.20
C GLY A 89 -10.08 5.54 -0.08
N VAL A 90 -9.42 5.55 1.08
CA VAL A 90 -9.92 6.21 2.29
C VAL A 90 -10.03 7.73 2.14
N ALA A 91 -9.11 8.37 1.41
CA ALA A 91 -9.14 9.82 1.24
C ALA A 91 -10.37 10.29 0.45
N LEU A 92 -10.67 9.64 -0.68
CA LEU A 92 -11.86 9.95 -1.47
C LEU A 92 -13.14 9.61 -0.70
N SER A 93 -13.21 8.47 -0.02
CA SER A 93 -14.41 8.11 0.75
C SER A 93 -14.71 9.14 1.85
N TYR A 94 -13.68 9.63 2.56
CA TYR A 94 -13.83 10.70 3.53
C TYR A 94 -14.29 12.01 2.89
N ARG A 95 -13.72 12.38 1.75
CA ARG A 95 -14.11 13.60 1.02
C ARG A 95 -15.57 13.55 0.56
N LEU A 96 -16.05 12.39 0.11
CA LEU A 96 -17.45 12.23 -0.31
C LEU A 96 -18.41 12.23 0.89
N ALA A 97 -18.01 11.67 2.04
CA ALA A 97 -18.84 11.62 3.24
C ALA A 97 -18.94 12.97 3.98
N TYR A 98 -17.84 13.74 4.02
CA TYR A 98 -17.70 14.95 4.84
C TYR A 98 -17.36 16.21 4.02
N GLY A 99 -17.42 16.14 2.69
CA GLY A 99 -17.18 17.29 1.83
C GLY A 99 -18.18 18.43 2.07
N PRO A 100 -17.85 19.66 1.66
CA PRO A 100 -18.75 20.80 1.79
C PRO A 100 -20.11 20.48 1.18
N ARG A 101 -21.16 20.53 1.99
CA ARG A 101 -22.54 20.53 1.49
C ARG A 101 -22.84 21.97 1.07
N ALA A 102 -23.13 22.15 -0.22
CA ALA A 102 -23.63 23.43 -0.74
C ALA A 102 -24.97 23.78 -0.08
#